data_AF-A0A4R2BLI5-F1
#
_entry.id   AF-A0A4R2BLI5-F1
#
_cell.length_a   1.000
_cell.length_b   1.000
_cell.length_c   1.000
_cell.angle_alpha   90.00
_cell.angle_beta   90.00
_cell.angle_gamma   90.00
#
_symmetry.space_group_name_H-M   'P 1'
#
loop_
_entity.id
_entity.type
_entity.pdbx_description
1 polymer ?
#
loop_
_entity_poly.entity_id
_entity_poly.type
_entity_poly.pdbx_seq_one_letter_code
_entity_poly.pdbx_strand_id
1 'polypeptide(L)' 'MKNRDLYDLYVGGKAKGKDADVGFLLKENLTADELYHAVEDIIVVYSRTGKKRETFHKFLKRIGKDNLILTIDPFKPVLN' A
#
# COMPACT_ATOMS: atom_id res chain seq x y z
N MET A 1 8.87 -7.87 -29.15
CA MET A 1 8.14 -8.01 -27.86
C MET A 1 7.89 -6.61 -27.33
N LYS A 2 6.64 -6.23 -27.09
CA LYS A 2 6.32 -4.96 -26.41
C LYS A 2 6.66 -5.20 -24.94
N ASN A 3 7.59 -4.42 -24.37
CA ASN A 3 7.88 -4.46 -22.94
C ASN A 3 6.54 -4.36 -22.21
N ARG A 4 6.19 -5.37 -21.41
CA ARG A 4 5.10 -5.23 -20.45
C ARG A 4 5.74 -4.45 -19.31
N ASP A 5 5.45 -3.16 -19.24
CA ASP A 5 5.91 -2.33 -18.13
C ASP A 5 5.32 -2.90 -16.84
N LEU A 6 6.19 -3.33 -15.94
CA LEU A 6 5.83 -3.80 -14.61
C LEU A 6 6.15 -2.69 -13.60
N TYR A 7 5.36 -2.65 -12.53
CA TYR A 7 5.39 -1.57 -11.56
C TYR A 7 5.55 -2.10 -10.13
N ASP A 8 6.38 -1.40 -9.36
CA ASP A 8 6.52 -1.61 -7.93
C ASP A 8 5.72 -0.55 -7.17
N LEU A 9 4.88 -0.99 -6.23
CA LEU A 9 4.02 -0.14 -5.44
C LEU A 9 4.63 0.12 -4.07
N TYR A 10 5.11 1.34 -3.85
CA TYR A 10 5.56 1.83 -2.56
C TYR A 10 4.49 2.68 -1.88
N VAL A 11 4.28 2.48 -0.57
CA VAL A 11 3.28 3.23 0.20
C VAL A 11 3.77 3.71 1.55
N GLY A 12 3.08 4.71 2.11
CA GLY A 12 3.34 5.20 3.47
C GLY A 12 4.48 6.20 3.63
N GLY A 13 5.09 6.65 2.53
CA GLY A 13 6.11 7.69 2.57
C GLY A 13 5.56 9.04 3.05
N LYS A 14 6.40 9.81 3.74
CA LYS A 14 6.12 11.19 4.16
C LYS A 14 7.33 12.07 3.86
N ALA A 15 7.16 13.03 2.95
CA ALA A 15 8.29 13.78 2.40
C ALA A 15 8.96 14.78 3.37
N LYS A 16 8.26 15.26 4.41
CA LYS A 16 8.75 16.33 5.30
C LYS A 16 8.23 16.20 6.74
N GLY A 17 8.94 16.84 7.68
CA GLY A 17 8.59 16.93 9.10
C GLY A 17 9.26 15.87 9.98
N LYS A 18 8.97 15.88 11.29
CA LYS A 18 9.59 14.96 12.28
C LYS A 18 9.38 13.48 11.95
N ASP A 19 8.24 13.14 11.34
CA ASP A 19 7.92 11.76 10.94
C ASP A 19 8.25 11.47 9.47
N ALA A 20 9.17 12.23 8.86
CA ALA A 20 9.60 11.96 7.50
C ALA A 20 10.08 10.51 7.39
N ASP A 21 9.61 9.83 6.34
CA ASP A 21 9.75 8.38 6.23
C ASP A 21 9.71 7.99 4.75
N VAL A 22 10.51 6.99 4.39
CA VAL A 22 10.48 6.41 3.04
C VAL A 22 9.28 5.48 2.93
N GLY A 23 8.66 5.44 1.75
CA GLY A 23 7.63 4.46 1.46
C GLY A 23 8.21 3.05 1.55
N PHE A 24 7.40 2.09 1.98
CA PHE A 24 7.78 0.69 1.97
C PHE A 24 7.21 0.00 0.74
N LEU A 25 7.94 -1.00 0.26
CA LEU A 25 7.51 -1.83 -0.86
C LEU A 25 6.35 -2.73 -0.42
N LEU A 26 5.20 -2.55 -1.05
CA LEU A 26 3.97 -3.28 -0.72
C LEU A 26 3.75 -4.45 -1.69
N LYS A 27 3.96 -4.20 -2.99
CA LYS A 27 3.82 -5.17 -4.07
C LYS A 27 4.85 -4.85 -5.16
N GLU A 28 5.38 -5.90 -5.77
CA GLU A 28 6.36 -5.82 -6.86
C GLU A 28 5.79 -6.42 -8.13
N ASN A 29 6.34 -6.03 -9.28
CA ASN A 29 6.09 -6.65 -10.58
C ASN A 29 4.61 -6.63 -11.02
N LEU A 30 3.87 -5.58 -10.70
CA LEU A 30 2.46 -5.45 -11.07
C LEU A 30 2.31 -5.02 -12.52
N THR A 31 1.34 -5.59 -13.22
CA THR A 31 0.78 -4.98 -14.43
C THR A 31 0.06 -3.67 -14.08
N ALA A 32 -0.22 -2.84 -15.09
CA ALA A 32 -0.96 -1.59 -14.87
C ALA A 32 -2.33 -1.84 -14.21
N ASP A 33 -3.07 -2.85 -14.66
CA ASP A 33 -4.40 -3.18 -14.11
C ASP A 33 -4.29 -3.64 -12.64
N GLU A 34 -3.32 -4.49 -12.32
CA GLU A 34 -3.06 -4.92 -10.94
C GLU A 34 -2.65 -3.75 -10.02
N LEU A 35 -1.89 -2.79 -10.55
CA LEU A 35 -1.53 -1.57 -9.83
C LEU A 35 -2.77 -0.73 -9.52
N TYR A 36 -3.65 -0.50 -10.49
CA TYR A 36 -4.89 0.25 -10.28
C TYR A 36 -5.78 -0.43 -9.24
N HIS A 37 -5.96 -1.76 -9.34
CA HIS A 37 -6.74 -2.52 -8.37
C HIS A 37 -6.14 -2.43 -6.95
N ALA A 38 -4.82 -2.60 -6.81
CA ALA A 38 -4.15 -2.50 -5.51
C ALA A 38 -4.33 -1.10 -4.89
N VAL A 39 -4.24 -0.03 -5.68
CA VAL A 39 -4.45 1.34 -5.19
C VAL A 39 -5.90 1.55 -4.76
N GLU A 40 -6.87 1.06 -5.52
CA GLU A 40 -8.30 1.17 -5.17
C GLU A 40 -8.61 0.43 -3.86
N ASP A 41 -8.10 -0.79 -3.69
CA ASP A 41 -8.29 -1.56 -2.46
C ASP A 41 -7.70 -0.84 -1.24
N ILE A 42 -6.53 -0.22 -1.38
CA ILE A 42 -5.92 0.60 -0.32
C ILE A 42 -6.81 1.79 0.04
N ILE A 43 -7.37 2.48 -0.96
CA ILE A 43 -8.28 3.61 -0.76
C ILE A 43 -9.55 3.14 -0.03
N VAL A 44 -10.13 2.01 -0.44
CA VAL A 44 -11.31 1.41 0.20
C VAL A 44 -11.01 1.05 1.66
N VAL A 45 -9.89 0.38 1.94
CA VAL A 45 -9.49 0.01 3.30
C VAL A 45 -9.29 1.25 4.16
N TYR A 46 -8.54 2.25 3.68
CA TYR A 46 -8.27 3.48 4.40
C TYR A 46 -9.55 4.30 4.65
N SER A 47 -10.45 4.40 3.67
CA SER A 47 -11.71 5.14 3.83
C SER A 47 -12.65 4.51 4.86
N ARG A 48 -12.67 3.18 4.97
CA ARG A 48 -13.53 2.43 5.91
C ARG A 48 -12.98 2.36 7.33
N THR A 49 -11.66 2.25 7.47
CA THR A 49 -11.00 1.93 8.75
C THR A 49 -10.12 3.06 9.29
N GLY A 50 -9.96 4.13 8.50
CA GLY A 50 -9.29 5.36 8.90
C GLY A 50 -10.08 6.11 9.97
N LYS A 51 -9.36 6.68 10.94
CA LYS A 51 -9.97 7.54 11.95
C LYS A 51 -10.18 8.96 11.41
N LYS A 52 -11.15 9.69 11.97
CA LYS A 52 -11.40 11.10 11.59
C LYS A 52 -10.11 11.93 11.67
N ARG A 53 -9.77 12.63 10.57
CA ARG A 53 -8.55 13.45 10.42
C ARG A 53 -7.22 12.68 10.54
N GLU A 54 -7.25 11.36 10.46
CA GLU A 54 -6.04 10.55 10.40
C GLU A 54 -5.50 10.57 8.98
N THR A 55 -4.24 10.98 8.80
CA THR A 55 -3.54 10.91 7.50
C THR A 55 -3.14 9.48 7.16
N PHE A 56 -3.04 9.13 5.88
CA PHE A 56 -2.67 7.79 5.44
C PHE A 56 -1.35 7.26 6.05
N HIS A 57 -0.31 8.08 6.18
CA HIS A 57 0.93 7.68 6.85
C HIS A 57 0.72 7.24 8.31
N LYS A 58 -0.10 7.98 9.07
CA LYS A 58 -0.45 7.64 10.46
C LYS A 58 -1.34 6.40 10.54
N PHE A 59 -2.27 6.27 9.60
CA PHE A 59 -3.09 5.08 9.43
C PHE A 59 -2.24 3.83 9.25
N LEU A 60 -1.30 3.85 8.31
CA LEU A 60 -0.39 2.73 8.06
C LEU A 60 0.49 2.38 9.26
N LYS A 61 1.03 3.40 9.95
CA LYS A 61 1.77 3.18 11.21
C LYS A 61 0.92 2.52 12.29
N ARG A 62 -0.38 2.81 12.34
CA ARG A 62 -1.32 2.24 13.31
C ARG A 62 -1.73 0.81 12.98
N ILE A 63 -2.11 0.53 11.74
CA ILE A 63 -2.60 -0.80 11.36
C ILE A 63 -1.44 -1.79 11.15
N GLY A 64 -0.25 -1.30 10.80
CA GLY A 64 0.87 -2.16 10.43
C GLY A 64 0.81 -2.59 8.96
N LYS A 65 2.00 -2.77 8.37
CA LYS A 65 2.18 -3.08 6.95
C LYS A 65 1.57 -4.44 6.58
N ASP A 66 1.83 -5.44 7.42
CA ASP A 66 1.38 -6.81 7.20
C ASP A 66 -0.14 -6.91 7.20
N ASN A 67 -0.81 -6.16 8.09
CA ASN A 67 -2.27 -6.09 8.11
C ASN A 67 -2.85 -5.44 6.85
N LEU A 68 -2.18 -4.43 6.27
CA LEU A 68 -2.61 -3.88 4.99
C LEU A 68 -2.53 -4.94 3.89
N ILE A 69 -1.40 -5.67 3.80
CA ILE A 69 -1.17 -6.73 2.80
C ILE A 69 -2.26 -7.80 2.91
N LEU A 70 -2.51 -8.32 4.11
CA LEU A 70 -3.53 -9.34 4.36
C LEU A 70 -4.95 -8.87 4.00
N THR A 71 -5.22 -7.56 4.13
CA THR A 71 -6.55 -7.01 3.83
C THR A 71 -6.79 -6.84 2.33
N ILE A 72 -5.79 -6.38 1.59
CA ILE A 72 -5.91 -6.14 0.13
C ILE A 72 -5.55 -7.37 -0.70
N ASP A 73 -4.94 -8.39 -0.08
CA ASP A 73 -4.54 -9.62 -0.75
C ASP A 73 -4.70 -10.85 0.17
N PRO A 74 -5.94 -11.21 0.53
CA PRO A 74 -6.21 -12.23 1.53
C PRO A 74 -5.79 -13.66 1.12
N PHE A 75 -5.40 -13.85 -0.14
CA PHE A 75 -5.03 -15.16 -0.70
C PHE A 75 -3.54 -15.29 -1.05
N LYS A 76 -2.71 -14.26 -0.83
CA LYS A 76 -1.27 -14.38 -1.04
C LYS A 76 -0.62 -15.02 0.19
N PRO A 77 0.01 -16.20 0.07
CA PRO A 77 0.71 -16.81 1.20
C PRO A 77 1.83 -15.87 1.65
N VAL A 78 1.89 -15.58 2.96
CA VAL A 78 3.03 -14.91 3.57
C VAL A 78 4.21 -15.87 3.43
N LEU A 79 5.09 -15.61 2.47
CA LEU A 79 6.33 -16.35 2.34
C LEU A 79 7.24 -15.93 3.51
N ASN A 80 7.61 -16.92 4.32
CA ASN A 80 8.57 -16.79 5.42
C ASN A 80 9.99 -16.54 4.90
#